data_AF-A0A2G2CAB9-F1
#
_entry.id   AF-A0A2G2CAB9-F1
#
_cell.length_a   1.000
_cell.length_b   1.000
_cell.length_c   1.000
_cell.angle_alpha   90.00
_cell.angle_beta   90.00
_cell.angle_gamma   90.00
#
_symmetry.space_group_name_H-M   'P 1'
#
loop_
_entity.id
_entity.type
_entity.pdbx_description
1 polymer ?
#
loop_
_entity_poly.entity_id
_entity_poly.type
_entity_poly.pdbx_seq_one_letter_code
_entity_poly.pdbx_strand_id
1 'polypeptide(L)' 'FISRAIPTLDESLVVIRFANPRGIDFQYLTNMIDGSWMSRANSIVVPGGKTDLAMQLILTPLIHRLIDNARRA' A
#
# COMPACT_ATOMS: atom_id res chain seq x y z
N PHE A 1 -4.65 30.25 -8.93
CA PHE A 1 -3.63 29.19 -8.72
C PHE A 1 -2.36 29.83 -8.18
N ILE A 2 -2.17 29.81 -6.86
CA ILE A 2 -0.94 30.30 -6.21
C ILE A 2 -0.57 29.30 -5.11
N SER A 3 -0.16 28.08 -5.48
CA SER A 3 0.42 27.17 -4.48
C SER A 3 1.80 27.67 -4.11
N ARG A 4 2.06 27.85 -2.82
CA ARG A 4 3.32 28.41 -2.31
C ARG A 4 4.40 27.36 -2.07
N ALA A 5 4.01 26.10 -1.90
CA ALA A 5 4.89 24.98 -1.65
C ALA A 5 4.26 23.67 -2.18
N ILE A 6 5.08 22.62 -2.27
CA ILE A 6 4.61 21.27 -2.58
C ILE A 6 4.08 20.66 -1.28
N PRO A 7 2.87 20.06 -1.27
CA PRO A 7 2.36 19.34 -0.11
C PRO A 7 3.32 18.23 0.32
N THR A 8 3.57 18.15 1.62
CA THR A 8 4.36 17.11 2.24
C THR A 8 3.60 15.78 2.29
N LEU A 9 4.29 14.71 2.66
CA LEU A 9 3.68 13.38 2.80
C LEU A 9 2.58 13.36 3.87
N ASP A 10 2.76 14.09 4.97
CA ASP A 10 1.79 14.17 6.06
C ASP A 10 0.53 14.97 5.67
N GLU A 11 0.59 15.74 4.59
CA GLU A 11 -0.54 16.49 4.01
C GLU A 11 -1.25 15.69 2.90
N SER A 12 -0.94 14.40 2.76
CA SER A 12 -1.44 13.57 1.67
C SER A 12 -1.95 12.21 2.14
N LEU A 13 -2.81 11.62 1.30
CA LEU A 13 -3.29 10.26 1.44
C LEU A 13 -2.99 9.49 0.17
N VAL A 14 -2.59 8.24 0.30
CA VAL A 14 -2.32 7.34 -0.83
C VAL A 14 -3.40 6.26 -0.89
N VAL A 15 -4.05 6.14 -2.04
CA VAL A 15 -5.02 5.08 -2.31
C VAL A 15 -4.33 3.96 -3.06
N ILE A 16 -4.20 2.79 -2.42
CA ILE A 16 -3.63 1.60 -3.04
C ILE A 16 -4.77 0.69 -3.48
N ARG A 17 -4.88 0.50 -4.80
CA ARG A 17 -5.89 -0.38 -5.40
C ARG A 17 -5.25 -1.67 -5.89
N PHE A 18 -5.81 -2.79 -5.44
CA PHE A 18 -5.47 -4.11 -5.95
C PHE A 18 -6.33 -4.43 -7.16
N ALA A 19 -5.69 -4.78 -8.29
CA ALA A 19 -6.40 -5.23 -9.48
C ALA A 19 -7.17 -6.54 -9.20
N ASN A 20 -6.54 -7.45 -8.44
CA ASN A 20 -7.15 -8.65 -7.90
C ASN A 20 -6.91 -8.71 -6.38
N PRO A 21 -7.95 -8.55 -5.54
CA PRO A 21 -7.80 -8.54 -4.09
C PRO A 21 -7.63 -9.95 -3.48
N ARG A 22 -7.69 -11.03 -4.27
CA ARG A 22 -7.56 -12.40 -3.75
C ARG A 22 -6.16 -12.63 -3.16
N GLY A 23 -6.12 -13.13 -1.93
CA GLY A 23 -4.89 -13.43 -1.20
C GLY A 23 -4.23 -12.22 -0.52
N ILE A 24 -4.89 -11.06 -0.53
CA ILE A 24 -4.48 -9.89 0.25
C ILE A 24 -5.24 -9.90 1.57
N ASP A 25 -4.49 -9.82 2.68
CA ASP A 25 -5.06 -9.69 4.02
C ASP A 25 -5.18 -8.21 4.38
N PHE A 26 -6.35 -7.62 4.11
CA PHE A 26 -6.59 -6.21 4.42
C PHE A 26 -6.64 -5.95 5.93
N GLN A 27 -7.09 -6.90 6.75
CA GLN A 27 -7.12 -6.70 8.21
C GLN A 27 -5.70 -6.62 8.77
N TYR A 28 -4.80 -7.49 8.29
CA TYR A 28 -3.38 -7.39 8.61
C TYR A 28 -2.81 -6.02 8.21
N LEU A 29 -3.07 -5.57 6.98
CA LEU A 29 -2.58 -4.26 6.52
C LEU A 29 -3.10 -3.10 7.37
N THR A 30 -4.39 -3.11 7.74
CA THR A 30 -4.97 -2.04 8.57
C THR A 30 -4.46 -2.04 10.00
N ASN A 31 -4.16 -3.22 10.56
CA ASN A 31 -3.60 -3.33 11.90
C ASN A 31 -2.13 -2.88 11.94
N MET A 32 -1.37 -3.16 10.88
CA MET A 32 0.05 -2.80 10.80
C MET A 32 0.27 -1.35 10.40
N ILE A 33 -0.61 -0.79 9.56
CA ILE A 33 -0.51 0.57 9.06
C ILE A 33 -1.52 1.43 9.83
N ASP A 34 -1.09 1.95 10.96
CA ASP A 34 -1.93 2.79 11.81
C ASP A 34 -2.53 3.98 11.02
N GLY A 35 -3.81 4.27 11.25
CA GLY A 35 -4.54 5.31 10.51
C GLY A 35 -4.91 4.95 9.06
N SER A 36 -4.72 3.70 8.63
CA SER A 36 -5.22 3.23 7.34
C SER A 36 -6.64 2.64 7.45
N TRP A 37 -7.39 2.68 6.35
CA TRP A 37 -8.74 2.12 6.28
C TRP A 37 -9.10 1.65 4.88
N MET A 38 -10.09 0.78 4.76
CA MET A 38 -10.61 0.35 3.48
C MET A 38 -11.60 1.38 2.91
N SER A 39 -11.36 1.85 1.69
CA SER A 39 -12.33 2.69 0.95
C SER A 39 -13.25 1.87 0.05
N ARG A 40 -12.78 0.71 -0.44
CA ARG A 40 -13.54 -0.29 -1.19
C ARG A 40 -13.01 -1.68 -0.86
N ALA A 41 -13.74 -2.71 -1.25
CA ALA A 41 -13.34 -4.11 -1.07
C ALA A 41 -11.98 -4.48 -1.72
N ASN A 42 -11.48 -3.66 -2.66
CA ASN A 42 -10.20 -3.85 -3.33
C ASN A 42 -9.22 -2.67 -3.17
N SER A 43 -9.48 -1.74 -2.24
CA SER A 43 -8.60 -0.60 -2.02
C SER A 43 -8.48 -0.20 -0.55
N ILE A 44 -7.25 0.11 -0.17
CA ILE A 44 -6.88 0.65 1.14
C ILE A 44 -6.36 2.08 0.97
N VAL A 45 -6.73 2.96 1.91
CA VAL A 45 -6.22 4.33 2.00
C VAL A 45 -5.19 4.36 3.13
N VAL A 46 -4.04 4.96 2.86
CA VAL A 46 -2.88 5.00 3.76
C VAL A 46 -2.43 6.46 3.94
N PRO A 47 -2.06 6.90 5.15
CA PRO A 47 -1.41 8.20 5.36
C PRO A 47 -0.12 8.31 4.53
N GLY A 48 0.11 9.43 3.84
CA GLY A 48 1.26 9.57 2.93
C GLY A 48 2.61 9.32 3.61
N GLY A 49 2.77 9.74 4.87
CA GLY A 49 3.98 9.46 5.67
C GLY A 49 4.26 7.98 5.94
N LYS A 50 3.27 7.09 5.74
CA LYS A 50 3.37 5.63 5.94
C LYS A 50 3.43 4.84 4.64
N THR A 51 3.63 5.52 3.51
CA THR A 51 3.68 4.89 2.19
C THR A 51 4.80 3.85 2.09
N ASP A 52 5.98 4.13 2.63
CA ASP A 52 7.11 3.20 2.60
C ASP A 52 6.79 1.87 3.30
N LEU A 53 6.25 1.94 4.53
CA LEU A 53 5.79 0.76 5.28
C LEU A 53 4.73 -0.03 4.49
N ALA A 54 3.75 0.66 3.90
CA ALA A 54 2.71 0.01 3.10
C ALA A 54 3.32 -0.73 1.90
N MET A 55 4.28 -0.10 1.21
CA MET A 55 4.97 -0.71 0.07
C MET A 55 5.76 -1.95 0.49
N GLN A 56 6.46 -1.91 1.64
CA GLN A 56 7.18 -3.07 2.16
C GLN A 56 6.23 -4.24 2.49
N LEU A 57 5.15 -3.98 3.23
CA LEU A 57 4.19 -5.03 3.60
C LEU A 57 3.49 -5.66 2.39
N ILE A 58 3.23 -4.87 1.34
CA ILE A 58 2.53 -5.33 0.15
C ILE A 58 3.48 -5.98 -0.87
N LEU A 59 4.60 -5.33 -1.20
CA LEU A 59 5.44 -5.73 -2.32
C LEU A 59 6.47 -6.80 -1.97
N THR A 60 7.04 -6.78 -0.75
CA THR A 60 8.05 -7.76 -0.34
C THR A 60 7.61 -9.21 -0.58
N PRO A 61 6.43 -9.67 -0.10
CA PRO A 61 6.00 -11.04 -0.37
C PRO A 61 5.73 -11.31 -1.87
N LEU A 62 5.30 -10.31 -2.64
CA LEU A 62 5.06 -10.45 -4.07
C LEU A 62 6.37 -10.60 -4.85
N ILE A 63 7.39 -9.83 -4.50
CA ILE A 63 8.73 -9.91 -5.09
C ILE A 63 9.37 -11.26 -4.75
N HIS A 64 9.26 -11.74 -3.51
CA HIS A 64 9.74 -13.07 -3.15
C HIS A 64 9.08 -14.18 -3.99
N ARG A 65 7.75 -14.15 -4.14
CA ARG A 65 7.04 -15.10 -5.00
C ARG A 65 7.48 -15.02 -6.46
N LEU A 66 7.72 -13.82 -6.98
CA LEU A 66 8.17 -13.63 -8.36
C LEU A 66 9.56 -14.23 -8.56
N ILE A 67 10.49 -14.00 -7.65
CA ILE A 67 11.85 -14.55 -7.69
C ILE A 67 11.82 -16.08 -7.55
N ASP A 68 11.04 -16.60 -6.62
CA ASP A 68 10.92 -18.05 -6.40
C ASP A 68 10.35 -18.77 -7.62
N ASN A 69 9.35 -18.18 -8.28
CA ASN A 69 8.79 -18.71 -9.52
C ASN A 69 9.82 -18.67 -10.67
N ALA A 70 10.58 -17.58 -10.79
CA ALA A 70 11.61 -17.44 -11.82
C ALA A 70 12.76 -18.44 -11.64
N ARG A 71 13.09 -18.84 -10.41
CA ARG A 71 14.12 -19.86 -10.13
C ARG A 71 13.67 -21.30 -10.39
N ARG A 72 12.35 -21.55 -10.42
CA ARG A 72 11.77 -22.88 -10.64
C ARG A 72 11.44 -23.17 -12.11
N ALA A 73 11.33 -22.12 -12.93
CA ALA A 73 11.17 -22.20 -14.38
C ALA A 73 12.51 -22.44 -15.07
#